data_AF-A0A1X7SQ93-F1
#
_entry.id   AF-A0A1X7SQ93-F1
#
_cell.length_a   1.000
_cell.length_b   1.000
_cell.length_c   1.000
_cell.angle_alpha   90.00
_cell.angle_beta   90.00
_cell.angle_gamma   90.00
#
_symmetry.space_group_name_H-M   'P 1'
#
loop_
_entity.id
_entity.type
_entity.pdbx_description
1 polymer ?
#
loop_
_entity_poly.entity_id
_entity_poly.type
_entity_poly.pdbx_seq_one_letter_code
_entity_poly.pdbx_strand_id
1 'polypeptide(L)'
;MNHGTSYNISVIIDNLNIINSGGVYYRFTESLFSLYAANSSVSNTYNGFESHFSESLKSKDCNVKGVESLSVIEIEDCRFHNNLRGLLFTTDEDYFQSSNHHVAIIVKSCSISDNSYGLFIDGGLLTSSTHISVIDIELVGNGRNEIIRCLSILLDNITVTNSLSTGLVIIASAVTVENRLVFKNNTGEVGGGMAVNDSSIVALSPSANLEFIDNHATYIGGGIYIDENSKFQFKQNSSSIPLTLKDNTAGVAGNDIYGFIASFSYFNLTNPNISSSHPVMAFFCDPDNNGTIPIDTDIYETQNHDEFEQQIFPGQLL
;
A
#
# COMPACT_ATOMS: atom_id res chain seq x y z
N MET A 1 10.10 21.40 12.50
CA MET A 1 10.00 22.88 12.34
C MET A 1 8.52 23.21 12.04
N ASN A 2 7.93 24.28 12.59
CA ASN A 2 6.52 24.66 12.37
C ASN A 2 6.47 26.02 11.63
N HIS A 3 5.80 26.12 10.47
CA HIS A 3 5.80 27.34 9.64
C HIS A 3 4.41 27.79 9.21
N GLY A 4 3.98 28.99 9.60
CA GLY A 4 2.76 29.63 9.09
C GLY A 4 3.04 30.56 7.90
N THR A 5 2.14 30.51 6.91
CA THR A 5 1.92 31.36 5.73
C THR A 5 3.12 32.13 5.13
N SER A 6 3.41 31.78 3.87
CA SER A 6 4.13 32.61 2.86
C SER A 6 5.67 32.59 2.86
N TYR A 7 6.32 31.46 3.13
CA TYR A 7 7.76 31.31 2.87
C TYR A 7 8.02 30.19 1.87
N ASN A 8 8.96 30.43 0.96
CA ASN A 8 9.60 29.38 0.17
C ASN A 8 10.76 28.84 1.01
N ILE A 9 10.56 27.67 1.63
CA ILE A 9 11.51 27.08 2.56
C ILE A 9 12.31 26.02 1.82
N SER A 10 13.64 26.18 1.78
CA SER A 10 14.54 25.15 1.28
C SER A 10 15.32 24.54 2.44
N VAL A 11 15.28 23.21 2.55
CA VAL A 11 16.01 22.43 3.57
C VAL A 11 16.86 21.39 2.85
N ILE A 12 18.14 21.34 3.22
CA ILE A 12 19.10 20.35 2.70
C ILE A 12 19.67 19.58 3.89
N ILE A 13 19.51 18.27 3.88
CA ILE A 13 20.11 17.30 4.81
C ILE A 13 21.06 16.46 3.98
N ASP A 14 22.37 16.60 4.16
CA ASP A 14 23.34 15.82 3.39
C ASP A 14 24.47 15.31 4.28
N ASN A 15 24.87 14.05 4.09
CA ASN A 15 25.94 13.40 4.81
C ASN A 15 25.78 13.44 6.35
N LEU A 16 24.55 13.32 6.85
CA LEU A 16 24.25 13.33 8.28
C LEU A 16 24.04 11.93 8.84
N ASN A 17 24.54 11.69 10.05
CA ASN A 17 24.31 10.47 10.81
C ASN A 17 23.62 10.80 12.14
N ILE A 18 22.35 10.45 12.26
CA ILE A 18 21.49 10.78 13.40
C ILE A 18 21.23 9.51 14.19
N ILE A 19 21.69 9.46 15.44
CA ILE A 19 21.61 8.28 16.30
C ILE A 19 21.05 8.69 17.67
N ASN A 20 20.16 7.87 18.26
CA ASN A 20 19.64 8.05 19.63
C ASN A 20 19.03 9.44 19.88
N SER A 21 18.33 9.97 18.88
CA SER A 21 17.66 11.28 18.94
C SER A 21 16.15 11.14 18.67
N GLY A 22 15.43 12.26 18.64
CA GLY A 22 14.02 12.29 18.24
C GLY A 22 13.78 11.97 16.75
N GLY A 23 14.84 11.87 15.93
CA GLY A 23 14.70 11.65 14.49
C GLY A 23 14.60 12.92 13.66
N VAL A 24 14.17 12.76 12.41
CA VAL A 24 13.89 13.87 11.50
C VAL A 24 12.38 14.07 11.40
N TYR A 25 11.89 15.24 11.81
CA TYR A 25 10.46 15.57 11.82
C TYR A 25 10.17 16.94 11.18
N TYR A 26 9.36 16.92 10.13
CA TYR A 26 8.85 18.11 9.45
C TYR A 26 7.33 18.16 9.52
N ARG A 27 6.82 19.31 9.93
CA ARG A 27 5.40 19.64 9.87
C ARG A 27 5.23 20.78 8.87
N PHE A 28 4.54 20.49 7.77
CA PHE A 28 4.25 21.44 6.71
C PHE A 28 2.83 21.95 6.86
N THR A 29 2.69 23.28 6.90
CA THR A 29 1.40 23.97 6.99
C THR A 29 1.40 25.12 5.98
N GLU A 30 0.58 25.01 4.92
CA GLU A 30 0.24 26.10 3.97
C GLU A 30 1.46 26.89 3.45
N SER A 31 2.55 26.17 3.14
CA SER A 31 3.83 26.76 2.74
C SER A 31 4.38 26.11 1.46
N LEU A 32 5.14 26.87 0.69
CA LEU A 32 5.97 26.35 -0.39
C LEU A 32 7.28 25.81 0.20
N PHE A 33 7.65 24.59 -0.17
CA PHE A 33 8.88 24.00 0.36
C PHE A 33 9.62 23.15 -0.67
N SER A 34 10.93 23.11 -0.52
CA SER A 34 11.84 22.18 -1.17
C SER A 34 12.67 21.53 -0.09
N LEU A 35 12.47 20.25 0.15
CA LEU A 35 13.25 19.48 1.10
C LEU A 35 14.03 18.43 0.33
N TYR A 36 15.36 18.45 0.50
CA TYR A 36 16.27 17.47 -0.07
C TYR A 36 17.04 16.78 1.05
N ALA A 37 17.01 15.45 1.08
CA ALA A 37 17.79 14.64 2.00
C ALA A 37 18.62 13.61 1.21
N ALA A 38 19.94 13.60 1.40
CA ALA A 38 20.83 12.70 0.68
C ALA A 38 21.93 12.11 1.57
N ASN A 39 22.42 10.93 1.18
CA ASN A 39 23.61 10.28 1.76
C ASN A 39 23.61 10.23 3.31
N SER A 40 22.42 10.14 3.92
CA SER A 40 22.24 10.31 5.35
C SER A 40 21.72 9.03 5.99
N SER A 41 21.95 8.88 7.29
CA SER A 41 21.47 7.73 8.06
C SER A 41 20.79 8.18 9.33
N VAL A 42 19.65 7.55 9.65
CA VAL A 42 18.91 7.76 10.90
C VAL A 42 18.64 6.41 11.55
N SER A 43 19.07 6.25 12.80
CA SER A 43 18.91 4.99 13.52
C SER A 43 18.68 5.12 15.03
N ASN A 44 18.04 4.09 15.60
CA ASN A 44 17.72 4.01 17.02
C ASN A 44 16.94 5.24 17.50
N THR A 45 16.02 5.75 16.67
CA THR A 45 15.16 6.88 16.98
C THR A 45 13.69 6.46 17.01
N TYR A 46 12.82 7.37 17.44
CA TYR A 46 11.39 7.19 17.28
C TYR A 46 10.99 7.26 15.79
N ASN A 47 11.43 8.29 15.08
CA ASN A 47 11.21 8.45 13.64
C ASN A 47 12.53 8.50 12.87
N GLY A 48 12.70 7.71 11.82
CA GLY A 48 13.80 7.88 10.87
C GLY A 48 13.62 9.19 10.12
N PHE A 49 12.54 9.27 9.35
CA PHE A 49 12.09 10.49 8.71
C PHE A 49 10.56 10.57 8.73
N GLU A 50 10.01 11.65 9.27
CA GLU A 50 8.58 11.93 9.31
C GLU A 50 8.28 13.28 8.66
N SER A 51 7.35 13.25 7.70
CA SER A 51 6.70 14.43 7.15
C SER A 51 5.21 14.38 7.42
N HIS A 52 4.69 15.45 8.02
CA HIS A 52 3.28 15.60 8.35
C HIS A 52 2.73 16.87 7.70
N PHE A 53 1.68 16.73 6.89
CA PHE A 53 1.00 17.81 6.20
C PHE A 53 -0.33 18.13 6.90
N SER A 54 -0.50 19.37 7.35
CA SER A 54 -1.65 19.78 8.17
C SER A 54 -2.18 21.15 7.74
N GLU A 55 -3.51 21.31 7.70
CA GLU A 55 -4.12 22.61 7.35
C GLU A 55 -4.06 23.53 8.57
N SER A 56 -3.69 24.80 8.38
CA SER A 56 -3.85 25.78 9.45
C SER A 56 -5.23 26.40 9.33
N LEU A 57 -6.04 26.28 10.38
CA LEU A 57 -7.43 26.80 10.49
C LEU A 57 -7.61 28.30 10.16
N LYS A 58 -6.55 29.05 9.86
CA LYS A 58 -6.54 30.51 9.78
C LYS A 58 -6.22 31.12 8.40
N SER A 59 -5.83 30.38 7.36
CA SER A 59 -5.33 30.99 6.11
C SER A 59 -6.30 31.13 4.93
N LYS A 60 -7.62 31.02 5.14
CA LYS A 60 -8.63 31.19 4.08
C LYS A 60 -8.51 32.48 3.26
N ASP A 61 -7.75 33.47 3.72
CA ASP A 61 -7.61 34.79 3.11
C ASP A 61 -6.34 34.97 2.23
N CYS A 62 -5.45 33.97 2.08
CA CYS A 62 -4.19 34.11 1.34
C CYS A 62 -4.13 33.23 0.08
N ASN A 63 -5.13 33.32 -0.80
CA ASN A 63 -5.09 32.63 -2.08
C ASN A 63 -4.29 33.45 -3.12
N VAL A 64 -3.02 33.07 -3.35
CA VAL A 64 -2.19 33.67 -4.40
C VAL A 64 -2.69 33.17 -5.76
N LYS A 65 -3.68 33.87 -6.32
CA LYS A 65 -4.26 33.53 -7.63
C LYS A 65 -3.20 33.61 -8.72
N GLY A 66 -3.05 32.54 -9.51
CA GLY A 66 -2.28 32.53 -10.76
C GLY A 66 -0.87 31.94 -10.68
N VAL A 67 -0.48 31.29 -9.58
CA VAL A 67 0.79 30.57 -9.47
C VAL A 67 0.53 29.11 -9.09
N GLU A 68 0.69 28.19 -10.04
CA GLU A 68 0.83 26.76 -9.72
C GLU A 68 2.10 26.59 -8.89
N SER A 69 1.91 26.18 -7.65
CA SER A 69 2.95 26.19 -6.62
C SER A 69 3.33 24.73 -6.34
N LEU A 70 4.51 24.32 -6.80
CA LEU A 70 5.06 22.98 -6.62
C LEU A 70 5.98 22.95 -5.39
N SER A 71 5.62 22.15 -4.40
CA SER A 71 6.49 21.79 -3.28
C SER A 71 7.09 20.40 -3.51
N VAL A 72 8.34 20.20 -3.11
CA VAL A 72 9.08 18.96 -3.39
C VAL A 72 9.71 18.44 -2.10
N ILE A 73 9.56 17.14 -1.86
CA ILE A 73 10.37 16.36 -0.94
C ILE A 73 11.13 15.33 -1.77
N GLU A 74 12.45 15.35 -1.69
CA GLU A 74 13.32 14.39 -2.34
C GLU A 74 14.25 13.78 -1.30
N ILE A 75 14.23 12.45 -1.20
CA ILE A 75 15.06 11.67 -0.29
C ILE A 75 15.81 10.63 -1.12
N GLU A 76 17.13 10.72 -1.16
CA GLU A 76 17.99 9.90 -2.01
C GLU A 76 19.11 9.24 -1.19
N ASP A 77 19.48 8.00 -1.51
CA ASP A 77 20.66 7.32 -0.95
C ASP A 77 20.74 7.34 0.59
N CYS A 78 19.57 7.32 1.26
CA CYS A 78 19.46 7.39 2.71
C CYS A 78 19.23 6.01 3.36
N ARG A 79 19.56 5.89 4.65
CA ARG A 79 19.36 4.67 5.45
C ARG A 79 18.53 4.93 6.70
N PHE A 80 17.40 4.25 6.83
CA PHE A 80 16.51 4.37 7.98
C PHE A 80 16.38 3.01 8.67
N HIS A 81 17.05 2.81 9.80
CA HIS A 81 17.07 1.49 10.44
C HIS A 81 16.98 1.47 11.96
N ASN A 82 16.47 0.39 12.53
CA ASN A 82 16.28 0.22 13.98
C ASN A 82 15.46 1.35 14.62
N ASN A 83 14.50 1.92 13.90
CA ASN A 83 13.61 2.95 14.43
C ASN A 83 12.24 2.37 14.77
N LEU A 84 11.45 3.09 15.57
CA LEU A 84 10.03 2.72 15.68
C LEU A 84 9.34 2.90 14.31
N ARG A 85 9.63 4.00 13.62
CA ARG A 85 9.12 4.31 12.29
C ARG A 85 10.27 4.69 11.38
N GLY A 86 10.46 3.99 10.25
CA GLY A 86 11.54 4.23 9.30
C GLY A 86 11.28 5.48 8.48
N LEU A 87 10.37 5.40 7.52
CA LEU A 87 9.97 6.48 6.65
C LEU A 87 8.45 6.68 6.70
N LEU A 88 8.03 7.86 7.16
CA LEU A 88 6.64 8.19 7.45
C LEU A 88 6.20 9.45 6.70
N PHE A 89 5.14 9.33 5.89
CA PHE A 89 4.42 10.47 5.31
C PHE A 89 2.96 10.42 5.75
N THR A 90 2.45 11.50 6.33
CA THR A 90 1.05 11.58 6.78
C THR A 90 0.43 12.91 6.41
N THR A 91 -0.87 12.88 6.12
CA THR A 91 -1.64 14.07 5.74
C THR A 91 -2.97 14.10 6.49
N ASP A 92 -3.36 15.27 6.97
CA ASP A 92 -4.72 15.53 7.47
C ASP A 92 -5.72 15.60 6.30
N GLU A 93 -6.95 15.08 6.50
CA GLU A 93 -7.96 14.87 5.44
C GLU A 93 -8.34 16.12 4.62
N ASP A 94 -8.16 17.31 5.20
CA ASP A 94 -8.60 18.57 4.61
C ASP A 94 -7.48 19.33 3.87
N TYR A 95 -6.20 18.94 4.00
CA TYR A 95 -5.06 19.76 3.57
C TYR A 95 -5.03 20.09 2.07
N PHE A 96 -5.45 19.13 1.23
CA PHE A 96 -5.36 19.26 -0.22
C PHE A 96 -6.69 19.58 -0.90
N GLN A 97 -7.80 19.60 -0.16
CA GLN A 97 -9.12 19.91 -0.73
C GLN A 97 -9.29 21.41 -1.00
N SER A 98 -8.56 22.26 -0.26
CA SER A 98 -8.71 23.71 -0.27
C SER A 98 -7.63 24.46 -1.07
N SER A 99 -6.59 23.77 -1.56
CA SER A 99 -5.37 24.44 -2.01
C SER A 99 -4.86 23.99 -3.39
N ASN A 100 -4.44 24.94 -4.23
CA ASN A 100 -3.82 24.68 -5.55
C ASN A 100 -2.34 24.23 -5.42
N HIS A 101 -1.98 23.60 -4.31
CA HIS A 101 -0.61 23.15 -4.08
C HIS A 101 -0.40 21.76 -4.68
N HIS A 102 0.63 21.65 -5.50
CA HIS A 102 1.14 20.38 -5.97
C HIS A 102 2.28 19.97 -5.06
N VAL A 103 2.26 18.73 -4.57
CA VAL A 103 3.34 18.18 -3.76
C VAL A 103 3.91 16.99 -4.50
N ALA A 104 5.22 17.01 -4.76
CA ALA A 104 5.97 15.87 -5.26
C ALA A 104 6.80 15.28 -4.13
N ILE A 105 6.60 14.00 -3.84
CA ILE A 105 7.41 13.24 -2.88
C ILE A 105 8.15 12.17 -3.68
N ILE A 106 9.47 12.22 -3.65
CA ILE A 106 10.35 11.31 -4.37
C ILE A 106 11.28 10.66 -3.35
N VAL A 107 11.24 9.35 -3.26
CA VAL A 107 12.12 8.55 -2.40
C VAL A 107 12.88 7.59 -3.28
N LYS A 108 14.21 7.68 -3.30
CA LYS A 108 15.04 6.95 -4.26
C LYS A 108 16.25 6.30 -3.60
N SER A 109 16.59 5.08 -4.01
CA SER A 109 17.83 4.40 -3.62
C SER A 109 18.05 4.28 -2.10
N CYS A 110 16.98 4.29 -1.30
CA CYS A 110 17.05 4.21 0.15
C CYS A 110 16.95 2.77 0.66
N SER A 111 17.58 2.52 1.80
CA SER A 111 17.45 1.26 2.54
C SER A 111 16.69 1.51 3.84
N ILE A 112 15.60 0.78 4.05
CA ILE A 112 14.73 0.92 5.23
C ILE A 112 14.65 -0.46 5.90
N SER A 113 15.29 -0.62 7.06
CA SER A 113 15.40 -1.94 7.68
C SER A 113 15.17 -2.01 9.18
N ASP A 114 14.67 -3.15 9.66
CA ASP A 114 14.57 -3.46 11.09
C ASP A 114 13.79 -2.41 11.90
N ASN A 115 12.82 -1.74 11.27
CA ASN A 115 11.94 -0.79 11.92
C ASN A 115 10.63 -1.47 12.35
N SER A 116 9.95 -0.97 13.40
CA SER A 116 8.61 -1.50 13.72
C SER A 116 7.60 -1.20 12.61
N TYR A 117 7.71 -0.01 12.00
CA TYR A 117 7.07 0.38 10.75
C TYR A 117 8.17 0.82 9.78
N GLY A 118 8.31 0.16 8.64
CA GLY A 118 9.32 0.47 7.63
C GLY A 118 8.91 1.67 6.79
N LEU A 119 8.15 1.42 5.74
CA LEU A 119 7.51 2.46 4.92
C LEU A 119 6.05 2.64 5.34
N PHE A 120 5.65 3.86 5.71
CA PHE A 120 4.26 4.18 5.99
C PHE A 120 3.88 5.47 5.26
N ILE A 121 2.92 5.37 4.35
CA ILE A 121 2.39 6.50 3.60
C ILE A 121 0.89 6.54 3.84
N ASP A 122 0.42 7.57 4.53
CA ASP A 122 -1.00 7.87 4.67
C ASP A 122 -1.31 9.17 3.94
N GLY A 123 -2.02 9.02 2.83
CA GLY A 123 -2.41 10.13 2.01
C GLY A 123 -3.54 10.98 2.58
N GLY A 124 -4.32 10.49 3.55
CA GLY A 124 -5.48 11.25 4.03
C GLY A 124 -6.44 11.64 2.89
N LEU A 125 -6.56 10.81 1.84
CA LEU A 125 -7.28 11.09 0.59
C LEU A 125 -6.68 12.25 -0.22
N LEU A 126 -5.34 12.32 -0.31
CA LEU A 126 -4.60 13.23 -1.20
C LEU A 126 -5.38 13.47 -2.48
N THR A 127 -5.72 14.72 -2.77
CA THR A 127 -6.35 15.05 -4.06
C THR A 127 -5.40 14.70 -5.20
N SER A 128 -5.91 14.69 -6.44
CA SER A 128 -5.17 14.39 -7.66
C SER A 128 -3.89 15.24 -7.89
N SER A 129 -3.60 16.23 -7.05
CA SER A 129 -2.45 17.12 -7.15
C SER A 129 -1.16 16.60 -6.50
N THR A 130 -1.20 15.51 -5.72
CA THR A 130 0.00 14.94 -5.09
C THR A 130 0.58 13.79 -5.91
N HIS A 131 1.89 13.84 -6.15
CA HIS A 131 2.64 12.79 -6.84
C HIS A 131 3.65 12.16 -5.89
N ILE A 132 3.51 10.86 -5.63
CA ILE A 132 4.44 10.10 -4.79
C ILE A 132 5.13 9.05 -5.65
N SER A 133 6.46 9.06 -5.65
CA SER A 133 7.30 8.07 -6.31
C SER A 133 8.28 7.44 -5.32
N VAL A 134 8.30 6.12 -5.27
CA VAL A 134 9.20 5.31 -4.46
C VAL A 134 9.98 4.43 -5.43
N ILE A 135 11.30 4.63 -5.50
CA ILE A 135 12.16 4.13 -6.57
C ILE A 135 13.39 3.44 -5.98
N ASP A 136 13.76 2.26 -6.47
CA ASP A 136 14.98 1.55 -6.07
C ASP A 136 15.10 1.35 -4.55
N ILE A 137 14.01 0.94 -3.89
CA ILE A 137 13.95 0.80 -2.43
C ILE A 137 14.05 -0.65 -1.98
N GLU A 138 14.84 -0.84 -0.92
CA GLU A 138 14.91 -2.09 -0.16
C GLU A 138 14.26 -1.94 1.21
N LEU A 139 13.20 -2.71 1.45
CA LEU A 139 12.52 -2.84 2.74
C LEU A 139 12.90 -4.20 3.35
N VAL A 140 13.64 -4.22 4.46
CA VAL A 140 14.20 -5.47 5.01
C VAL A 140 13.89 -5.60 6.50
N GLY A 141 13.30 -6.71 6.93
CA GLY A 141 13.15 -6.97 8.38
C GLY A 141 12.16 -6.04 9.10
N ASN A 142 11.40 -5.22 8.36
CA ASN A 142 10.46 -4.29 8.97
C ASN A 142 9.24 -5.05 9.53
N GLY A 143 8.69 -4.54 10.64
CA GLY A 143 7.47 -5.08 11.23
C GLY A 143 6.27 -4.93 10.29
N ARG A 144 6.12 -3.76 9.65
CA ARG A 144 5.03 -3.46 8.70
C ARG A 144 5.46 -2.47 7.63
N ASN A 145 4.87 -2.56 6.44
CA ASN A 145 4.93 -1.51 5.41
C ASN A 145 3.52 -1.27 4.86
N GLU A 146 3.08 -0.02 4.83
CA GLU A 146 1.68 0.34 4.59
C GLU A 146 1.55 1.56 3.67
N ILE A 147 0.66 1.45 2.69
CA ILE A 147 0.21 2.54 1.83
C ILE A 147 -1.31 2.66 2.01
N ILE A 148 -1.76 3.81 2.50
CA ILE A 148 -3.12 4.02 2.96
C ILE A 148 -3.68 5.32 2.40
N ARG A 149 -4.91 5.28 1.87
CA ARG A 149 -5.66 6.46 1.39
C ARG A 149 -4.90 7.32 0.37
N CYS A 150 -4.21 6.70 -0.59
CA CYS A 150 -3.43 7.39 -1.61
C CYS A 150 -4.04 7.22 -3.01
N LEU A 151 -4.38 8.33 -3.69
CA LEU A 151 -4.96 8.28 -5.04
C LEU A 151 -3.98 7.92 -6.17
N SER A 152 -2.68 8.09 -5.96
CA SER A 152 -1.66 7.74 -6.94
C SER A 152 -0.28 7.64 -6.29
N ILE A 153 0.29 6.44 -6.27
CA ILE A 153 1.69 6.20 -5.91
C ILE A 153 2.35 5.40 -7.04
N LEU A 154 3.58 5.76 -7.40
CA LEU A 154 4.46 4.95 -8.24
C LEU A 154 5.44 4.16 -7.38
N LEU A 155 5.48 2.85 -7.59
CA LEU A 155 6.50 1.95 -7.08
C LEU A 155 7.35 1.48 -8.25
N ASP A 156 8.66 1.76 -8.22
CA ASP A 156 9.61 1.35 -9.24
C ASP A 156 10.79 0.61 -8.60
N ASN A 157 11.04 -0.63 -9.04
CA ASN A 157 12.14 -1.46 -8.57
C ASN A 157 12.19 -1.62 -7.04
N ILE A 158 11.09 -2.10 -6.47
CA ILE A 158 10.93 -2.31 -5.03
C ILE A 158 11.24 -3.74 -4.65
N THR A 159 11.98 -3.92 -3.55
CA THR A 159 12.23 -5.23 -2.94
C THR A 159 11.87 -5.20 -1.46
N VAL A 160 11.02 -6.14 -1.04
CA VAL A 160 10.55 -6.29 0.34
C VAL A 160 10.89 -7.69 0.84
N THR A 161 11.67 -7.78 1.91
CA THR A 161 12.15 -9.07 2.41
C THR A 161 12.11 -9.19 3.93
N ASN A 162 11.89 -10.41 4.41
CA ASN A 162 11.95 -10.76 5.83
C ASN A 162 11.03 -9.90 6.71
N SER A 163 9.93 -9.39 6.17
CA SER A 163 8.97 -8.63 6.98
C SER A 163 8.27 -9.57 7.95
N LEU A 164 8.11 -9.13 9.21
CA LEU A 164 7.53 -9.94 10.29
C LEU A 164 6.00 -9.96 10.27
N SER A 165 5.41 -9.13 9.42
CA SER A 165 4.01 -9.13 9.01
C SER A 165 3.99 -9.08 7.47
N THR A 166 2.81 -8.95 6.88
CA THR A 166 2.62 -8.78 5.43
C THR A 166 3.65 -7.83 4.86
N GLY A 167 4.35 -8.26 3.80
CA GLY A 167 5.42 -7.48 3.17
C GLY A 167 4.99 -6.06 2.82
N LEU A 168 3.86 -5.90 2.11
CA LEU A 168 3.25 -4.59 1.84
C LEU A 168 1.73 -4.67 1.92
N VAL A 169 1.13 -3.78 2.71
CA VAL A 169 -0.33 -3.61 2.78
C VAL A 169 -0.73 -2.35 2.01
N ILE A 170 -1.71 -2.48 1.13
CA ILE A 170 -2.29 -1.38 0.35
C ILE A 170 -3.76 -1.27 0.74
N ILE A 171 -4.19 -0.10 1.22
CA ILE A 171 -5.54 0.14 1.75
C ILE A 171 -6.11 1.42 1.14
N ALA A 172 -7.32 1.35 0.58
CA ALA A 172 -7.99 2.50 -0.05
C ALA A 172 -7.08 3.34 -0.96
N SER A 173 -6.23 2.67 -1.75
CA SER A 173 -5.16 3.31 -2.51
C SER A 173 -5.05 2.81 -3.95
N ALA A 174 -4.55 3.66 -4.84
CA ALA A 174 -4.19 3.31 -6.19
C ALA A 174 -2.66 3.38 -6.37
N VAL A 175 -2.06 2.21 -6.54
CA VAL A 175 -0.61 2.04 -6.68
C VAL A 175 -0.30 1.60 -8.10
N THR A 176 0.54 2.36 -8.79
CA THR A 176 1.18 1.93 -10.04
C THR A 176 2.47 1.21 -9.73
N VAL A 177 2.65 0.04 -10.32
CA VAL A 177 3.93 -0.69 -10.30
C VAL A 177 4.60 -0.55 -11.65
N GLU A 178 5.85 -0.12 -11.62
CA GLU A 178 6.75 -0.03 -12.76
C GLU A 178 7.99 -0.90 -12.51
N ASN A 179 8.48 -1.53 -13.58
CA ASN A 179 9.61 -2.46 -13.52
C ASN A 179 9.43 -3.51 -12.42
N ARG A 180 10.33 -3.61 -11.45
CA ARG A 180 10.40 -4.77 -10.56
C ARG A 180 9.67 -4.56 -9.22
N LEU A 181 8.87 -5.54 -8.79
CA LEU A 181 8.27 -5.59 -7.47
C LEU A 181 8.44 -7.00 -6.87
N VAL A 182 9.23 -7.10 -5.82
CA VAL A 182 9.72 -8.38 -5.28
C VAL A 182 9.39 -8.51 -3.79
N PHE A 183 8.80 -9.63 -3.42
CA PHE A 183 8.49 -10.02 -2.04
C PHE A 183 9.13 -11.37 -1.72
N LYS A 184 10.02 -11.42 -0.72
CA LYS A 184 10.71 -12.66 -0.32
C LYS A 184 10.68 -12.91 1.17
N ASN A 185 10.34 -14.14 1.58
CA ASN A 185 10.43 -14.57 2.97
C ASN A 185 9.69 -13.64 3.94
N ASN A 186 8.56 -13.08 3.51
CA ASN A 186 7.70 -12.28 4.38
C ASN A 186 6.64 -13.17 5.02
N THR A 187 6.26 -12.87 6.26
CA THR A 187 5.12 -13.52 6.93
C THR A 187 3.87 -12.65 6.83
N GLY A 188 2.73 -13.08 7.35
CA GLY A 188 1.53 -12.25 7.39
C GLY A 188 0.35 -13.04 7.93
N GLU A 189 -0.70 -12.36 8.37
CA GLU A 189 -1.97 -13.02 8.66
C GLU A 189 -2.68 -13.35 7.34
N VAL A 190 -2.77 -12.34 6.48
CA VAL A 190 -3.26 -12.42 5.10
C VAL A 190 -2.23 -11.80 4.16
N GLY A 191 -2.04 -12.36 2.97
CA GLY A 191 -1.17 -11.73 1.98
C GLY A 191 0.29 -11.70 2.41
N GLY A 192 0.93 -12.85 2.65
CA GLY A 192 2.28 -12.88 3.24
C GLY A 192 3.27 -11.96 2.52
N GLY A 193 3.27 -11.95 1.19
CA GLY A 193 3.98 -10.96 0.39
C GLY A 193 3.25 -9.61 0.34
N MET A 194 2.02 -9.59 -0.16
CA MET A 194 1.25 -8.36 -0.35
C MET A 194 -0.25 -8.57 -0.04
N ALA A 195 -0.87 -7.58 0.60
CA ALA A 195 -2.31 -7.52 0.82
C ALA A 195 -2.91 -6.25 0.21
N VAL A 196 -4.00 -6.38 -0.55
CA VAL A 196 -4.68 -5.28 -1.25
C VAL A 196 -6.13 -5.20 -0.75
N ASN A 197 -6.47 -4.11 -0.06
CA ASN A 197 -7.71 -3.97 0.73
C ASN A 197 -8.51 -2.71 0.38
N ASP A 198 -9.77 -2.67 0.80
CA ASP A 198 -10.62 -1.47 0.83
C ASP A 198 -10.71 -0.73 -0.51
N SER A 199 -11.14 -1.43 -1.56
CA SER A 199 -11.25 -0.87 -2.92
C SER A 199 -9.93 -0.37 -3.53
N SER A 200 -8.81 -0.96 -3.13
CA SER A 200 -7.50 -0.60 -3.67
C SER A 200 -7.30 -1.12 -5.10
N ILE A 201 -6.48 -0.41 -5.86
CA ILE A 201 -6.12 -0.74 -7.23
C ILE A 201 -4.60 -0.86 -7.34
N VAL A 202 -4.13 -2.00 -7.84
CA VAL A 202 -2.73 -2.18 -8.24
C VAL A 202 -2.65 -2.15 -9.77
N ALA A 203 -2.19 -1.03 -10.32
CA ALA A 203 -2.04 -0.81 -11.75
C ALA A 203 -0.65 -1.23 -12.23
N LEU A 204 -0.57 -2.25 -13.08
CA LEU A 204 0.69 -2.77 -13.59
C LEU A 204 1.04 -2.13 -14.94
N SER A 205 2.26 -1.63 -15.08
CA SER A 205 2.81 -1.17 -16.37
C SER A 205 3.21 -2.35 -17.27
N PRO A 206 3.38 -2.14 -18.59
CA PRO A 206 3.91 -3.18 -19.48
C PRO A 206 5.32 -3.66 -19.15
N SER A 207 6.11 -2.85 -18.42
CA SER A 207 7.46 -3.20 -17.96
C SER A 207 7.47 -3.90 -16.60
N ALA A 208 6.31 -4.03 -15.94
CA ALA A 208 6.22 -4.61 -14.62
C ALA A 208 6.71 -6.07 -14.61
N ASN A 209 7.31 -6.49 -13.50
CA ASN A 209 7.79 -7.84 -13.22
C ASN A 209 7.61 -8.10 -11.72
N LEU A 210 6.81 -9.10 -11.39
CA LEU A 210 6.42 -9.41 -10.03
C LEU A 210 7.02 -10.74 -9.58
N GLU A 211 7.61 -10.76 -8.39
CA GLU A 211 8.11 -11.99 -7.77
C GLU A 211 7.61 -12.11 -6.32
N PHE A 212 6.93 -13.20 -6.00
CA PHE A 212 6.54 -13.59 -4.65
C PHE A 212 7.12 -14.97 -4.37
N ILE A 213 8.17 -14.98 -3.54
CA ILE A 213 8.96 -16.19 -3.28
C ILE A 213 9.02 -16.45 -1.78
N ASP A 214 8.66 -17.65 -1.36
CA ASP A 214 8.79 -18.11 0.04
C ASP A 214 8.02 -17.21 1.04
N ASN A 215 6.89 -16.62 0.63
CA ASN A 215 6.07 -15.84 1.53
C ASN A 215 5.04 -16.73 2.25
N HIS A 216 4.76 -16.42 3.51
CA HIS A 216 3.91 -17.24 4.37
C HIS A 216 2.75 -16.43 4.97
N ALA A 217 1.51 -16.89 4.76
CA ALA A 217 0.35 -16.37 5.45
C ALA A 217 -0.17 -17.40 6.47
N THR A 218 -0.48 -16.98 7.69
CA THR A 218 -1.09 -17.89 8.68
C THR A 218 -2.52 -18.25 8.33
N TYR A 219 -3.22 -17.41 7.54
CA TYR A 219 -4.59 -17.65 7.11
C TYR A 219 -4.69 -17.84 5.59
N ILE A 220 -4.62 -16.77 4.78
CA ILE A 220 -4.91 -16.83 3.34
C ILE A 220 -3.96 -15.97 2.50
N GLY A 221 -3.74 -16.37 1.25
CA GLY A 221 -2.95 -15.58 0.30
C GLY A 221 -1.47 -15.54 0.66
N GLY A 222 -0.76 -16.67 0.65
CA GLY A 222 0.64 -16.72 1.07
C GLY A 222 1.54 -15.73 0.31
N GLY A 223 1.40 -15.68 -1.01
CA GLY A 223 2.01 -14.63 -1.83
C GLY A 223 1.19 -13.33 -1.80
N ILE A 224 -0.05 -13.39 -2.29
CA ILE A 224 -0.92 -12.22 -2.50
C ILE A 224 -2.30 -12.47 -1.89
N TYR A 225 -2.81 -11.50 -1.17
CA TYR A 225 -4.22 -11.39 -0.79
C TYR A 225 -4.86 -10.18 -1.48
N ILE A 226 -6.04 -10.38 -2.06
CA ILE A 226 -6.85 -9.34 -2.70
C ILE A 226 -8.25 -9.40 -2.11
N ASP A 227 -8.66 -8.32 -1.47
CA ASP A 227 -10.02 -8.11 -0.98
C ASP A 227 -11.04 -8.08 -2.13
N GLU A 228 -12.30 -8.40 -1.83
CA GLU A 228 -13.39 -8.53 -2.82
C GLU A 228 -13.63 -7.26 -3.66
N ASN A 229 -13.39 -6.09 -3.05
CA ASN A 229 -13.58 -4.80 -3.70
C ASN A 229 -12.31 -4.29 -4.39
N SER A 230 -11.19 -4.98 -4.17
CA SER A 230 -9.88 -4.61 -4.68
C SER A 230 -9.52 -5.35 -5.95
N LYS A 231 -8.60 -4.80 -6.75
CA LYS A 231 -8.23 -5.44 -8.03
C LYS A 231 -6.85 -5.07 -8.53
N PHE A 232 -6.31 -5.96 -9.36
CA PHE A 232 -5.27 -5.61 -10.31
C PHE A 232 -5.87 -4.99 -11.56
N GLN A 233 -5.22 -3.94 -12.05
CA GLN A 233 -5.54 -3.31 -13.32
C GLN A 233 -4.30 -3.35 -14.23
N PHE A 234 -4.50 -3.71 -15.48
CA PHE A 234 -3.43 -3.72 -16.48
C PHE A 234 -3.50 -2.43 -17.29
N LYS A 235 -2.40 -1.66 -17.34
CA LYS A 235 -2.35 -0.48 -18.22
C LYS A 235 -2.45 -0.93 -19.67
N GLN A 236 -2.98 -0.07 -20.55
CA GLN A 236 -3.18 -0.39 -21.96
C GLN A 236 -1.90 -0.96 -22.60
N ASN A 237 -2.04 -2.02 -23.40
CA ASN A 237 -0.95 -2.78 -24.03
C ASN A 237 -0.06 -3.60 -23.08
N SER A 238 -0.40 -3.72 -21.79
CA SER A 238 0.27 -4.67 -20.90
C SER A 238 -0.25 -6.07 -21.20
N SER A 239 0.56 -6.88 -21.88
CA SER A 239 0.32 -8.30 -22.07
C SER A 239 1.58 -9.05 -21.73
N SER A 240 1.46 -10.24 -21.12
CA SER A 240 2.61 -11.08 -20.78
C SER A 240 3.52 -10.52 -19.66
N ILE A 241 2.93 -9.86 -18.65
CA ILE A 241 3.67 -9.35 -17.47
C ILE A 241 4.28 -10.55 -16.73
N PRO A 242 5.61 -10.63 -16.54
CA PRO A 242 6.21 -11.71 -15.77
C PRO A 242 5.68 -11.74 -14.34
N LEU A 243 5.22 -12.93 -13.92
CA LEU A 243 4.79 -13.20 -12.56
C LEU A 243 5.43 -14.50 -12.08
N THR A 244 6.23 -14.39 -11.04
CA THR A 244 6.84 -15.53 -10.34
C THR A 244 6.14 -15.72 -9.01
N LEU A 245 5.53 -16.89 -8.83
CA LEU A 245 4.96 -17.35 -7.58
C LEU A 245 5.68 -18.66 -7.25
N LYS A 246 6.40 -18.70 -6.13
CA LYS A 246 7.24 -19.84 -5.80
C LYS A 246 7.29 -20.07 -4.30
N ASP A 247 7.05 -21.30 -3.88
CA ASP A 247 7.20 -21.74 -2.49
C ASP A 247 6.42 -20.90 -1.47
N ASN A 248 5.37 -20.19 -1.92
CA ASN A 248 4.49 -19.46 -1.00
C ASN A 248 3.55 -20.45 -0.29
N THR A 249 3.13 -20.10 0.92
CA THR A 249 2.28 -20.98 1.74
C THR A 249 1.22 -20.19 2.49
N ALA A 250 0.03 -20.76 2.64
CA ALA A 250 -1.07 -20.23 3.44
C ALA A 250 -1.64 -21.32 4.36
N GLY A 251 -2.03 -20.96 5.58
CA GLY A 251 -2.59 -21.92 6.54
C GLY A 251 -3.94 -22.51 6.14
N VAL A 252 -4.75 -21.77 5.38
CA VAL A 252 -6.11 -22.16 4.99
C VAL A 252 -6.28 -22.28 3.49
N ALA A 253 -6.03 -21.20 2.73
CA ALA A 253 -6.28 -21.20 1.29
C ALA A 253 -5.43 -20.19 0.52
N GLY A 254 -5.20 -20.48 -0.77
CA GLY A 254 -4.48 -19.59 -1.68
C GLY A 254 -3.02 -19.43 -1.30
N ASN A 255 -2.24 -20.50 -1.39
CA ASN A 255 -0.80 -20.45 -1.07
C ASN A 255 -0.10 -19.35 -1.88
N ASP A 256 -0.38 -19.24 -3.18
CA ASP A 256 0.19 -18.17 -3.98
C ASP A 256 -0.72 -16.94 -3.98
N ILE A 257 -1.99 -17.11 -4.31
CA ILE A 257 -2.94 -15.99 -4.46
C ILE A 257 -4.29 -16.36 -3.86
N TYR A 258 -4.82 -15.45 -3.05
CA TYR A 258 -6.20 -15.45 -2.61
C TYR A 258 -6.91 -14.18 -3.08
N GLY A 259 -8.11 -14.31 -3.63
CA GLY A 259 -8.91 -13.20 -4.14
C GLY A 259 -9.00 -13.18 -5.68
N PHE A 260 -9.74 -12.20 -6.22
CA PHE A 260 -10.12 -12.18 -7.63
C PHE A 260 -9.12 -11.44 -8.52
N ILE A 261 -8.58 -12.16 -9.52
CA ILE A 261 -7.82 -11.58 -10.63
C ILE A 261 -8.60 -11.82 -11.92
N ALA A 262 -9.07 -10.75 -12.55
CA ALA A 262 -10.00 -10.81 -13.68
C ALA A 262 -9.52 -11.66 -14.87
N SER A 263 -8.20 -11.68 -15.15
CA SER A 263 -7.65 -12.64 -16.09
C SER A 263 -6.15 -12.86 -15.87
N PHE A 264 -5.78 -14.12 -15.66
CA PHE A 264 -4.37 -14.53 -15.65
C PHE A 264 -3.72 -14.50 -17.03
N SER A 265 -4.50 -14.34 -18.11
CA SER A 265 -3.97 -14.26 -19.48
C SER A 265 -3.05 -13.05 -19.72
N TYR A 266 -3.09 -12.06 -18.82
CA TYR A 266 -2.21 -10.91 -18.86
C TYR A 266 -0.82 -11.18 -18.25
N PHE A 267 -0.66 -12.28 -17.52
CA PHE A 267 0.59 -12.68 -16.91
C PHE A 267 1.33 -13.74 -17.74
N ASN A 268 2.65 -13.66 -17.73
CA ASN A 268 3.56 -14.71 -18.16
C ASN A 268 4.10 -15.43 -16.93
N LEU A 269 3.53 -16.58 -16.63
CA LEU A 269 3.87 -17.35 -15.44
C LEU A 269 5.21 -18.05 -15.62
N THR A 270 6.16 -17.77 -14.74
CA THR A 270 7.46 -18.45 -14.75
C THR A 270 7.36 -19.87 -14.18
N ASN A 271 6.36 -20.14 -13.34
CA ASN A 271 6.02 -21.45 -12.81
C ASN A 271 4.60 -21.88 -13.22
N PRO A 272 4.39 -23.08 -13.79
CA PRO A 272 3.11 -23.47 -14.39
C PRO A 272 2.02 -23.86 -13.37
N ASN A 273 2.39 -24.18 -12.13
CA ASN A 273 1.45 -24.60 -11.10
C ASN A 273 1.24 -23.44 -10.12
N ILE A 274 0.07 -22.80 -10.20
CA ILE A 274 -0.37 -21.79 -9.23
C ILE A 274 -1.41 -22.41 -8.32
N SER A 275 -1.21 -22.24 -7.01
CA SER A 275 -2.24 -22.47 -6.01
C SER A 275 -3.02 -21.19 -5.78
N SER A 276 -4.19 -21.10 -6.43
CA SER A 276 -5.13 -19.99 -6.28
C SER A 276 -6.50 -20.49 -5.82
N SER A 277 -7.12 -19.77 -4.89
CA SER A 277 -8.47 -20.06 -4.40
C SER A 277 -9.30 -18.78 -4.36
N HIS A 278 -10.56 -18.91 -4.73
CA HIS A 278 -11.57 -17.88 -4.49
C HIS A 278 -12.53 -18.39 -3.41
N PRO A 279 -13.06 -17.51 -2.53
CA PRO A 279 -14.24 -17.85 -1.72
C PRO A 279 -15.33 -18.37 -2.64
N VAL A 280 -15.89 -19.54 -2.33
CA VAL A 280 -17.13 -19.99 -2.95
C VAL A 280 -18.26 -19.64 -2.00
N MET A 281 -19.23 -18.86 -2.49
CA MET A 281 -20.45 -18.57 -1.75
C MET A 281 -21.28 -19.85 -1.67
N ALA A 282 -21.54 -20.33 -0.46
CA ALA A 282 -22.39 -21.48 -0.23
C ALA A 282 -23.56 -21.09 0.66
N PHE A 283 -24.76 -21.42 0.18
CA PHE A 283 -25.98 -21.28 0.96
C PHE A 283 -26.21 -22.59 1.70
N PHE A 284 -26.17 -22.57 3.03
CA PHE A 284 -26.61 -23.71 3.83
C PHE A 284 -28.13 -23.64 3.97
N CYS A 285 -28.83 -24.50 3.23
CA CYS A 285 -30.25 -24.73 3.51
C CYS A 285 -30.36 -25.45 4.85
N ASP A 286 -31.06 -24.87 5.81
CA ASP A 286 -31.50 -25.57 7.02
C ASP A 286 -32.48 -26.69 6.60
N PRO A 287 -32.11 -27.99 6.72
CA PRO A 287 -32.98 -29.08 6.33
C PRO A 287 -34.21 -29.23 7.23
N ASP A 288 -34.23 -28.60 8.41
CA ASP A 288 -35.34 -28.66 9.37
C ASP A 288 -36.32 -27.48 9.21
N ASN A 289 -35.98 -26.48 8.39
CA ASN A 289 -36.87 -25.35 8.10
C ASN A 289 -37.88 -25.73 7.01
N ASN A 290 -38.83 -26.58 7.38
CA ASN A 290 -39.98 -27.02 6.57
C ASN A 290 -41.04 -25.91 6.41
N GLY A 291 -40.61 -24.68 6.12
CA GLY A 291 -41.48 -23.58 5.77
C GLY A 291 -42.16 -23.89 4.45
N THR A 292 -43.40 -24.38 4.51
CA THR A 292 -44.31 -24.50 3.37
C THR A 292 -44.23 -23.23 2.53
N ILE A 293 -43.68 -23.33 1.32
CA ILE A 293 -43.75 -22.29 0.30
C ILE A 293 -45.23 -22.12 -0.04
N PRO A 294 -45.87 -20.96 0.25
CA PRO A 294 -47.21 -20.72 -0.21
C PRO A 294 -47.18 -20.62 -1.74
N ILE A 295 -47.82 -21.58 -2.40
CA ILE A 295 -48.07 -21.54 -3.85
C ILE A 295 -49.21 -20.55 -4.08
N ASP A 296 -48.98 -19.27 -3.77
CA ASP A 296 -49.80 -18.16 -4.25
C ASP A 296 -49.15 -16.85 -3.82
N THR A 297 -48.39 -16.24 -4.73
CA THR A 297 -48.42 -14.81 -5.11
C THR A 297 -47.07 -14.40 -5.72
N ASP A 298 -47.14 -13.75 -6.88
CA ASP A 298 -46.05 -13.08 -7.57
C ASP A 298 -45.46 -11.93 -6.72
N ILE A 299 -44.61 -12.26 -5.74
CA ILE A 299 -43.82 -11.28 -4.99
C ILE A 299 -42.37 -11.75 -4.98
N TYR A 300 -41.56 -11.05 -5.76
CA TYR A 300 -40.11 -11.01 -5.59
C TYR A 300 -39.78 -10.51 -4.16
N GLU A 301 -38.82 -11.19 -3.53
CA GLU A 301 -38.09 -10.80 -2.30
C GLU A 301 -38.81 -10.97 -0.95
N THR A 302 -38.27 -11.88 -0.11
CA THR A 302 -37.75 -11.62 1.26
C THR A 302 -37.51 -12.96 1.97
N GLN A 303 -36.48 -13.69 1.55
CA GLN A 303 -35.74 -14.50 2.52
C GLN A 303 -34.61 -13.61 3.04
N ASN A 304 -34.50 -13.48 4.37
CA ASN A 304 -33.36 -12.86 5.02
C ASN A 304 -32.12 -13.72 4.70
N HIS A 305 -31.48 -13.42 3.57
CA HIS A 305 -30.29 -14.15 3.11
C HIS A 305 -29.06 -13.82 3.97
N ASP A 306 -29.07 -12.74 4.73
CA ASP A 306 -27.93 -12.28 5.54
C ASP A 306 -27.59 -13.19 6.74
N GLU A 307 -28.50 -14.06 7.22
CA GLU A 307 -28.26 -14.89 8.42
C GLU A 307 -27.60 -16.27 8.17
N PHE A 308 -27.47 -16.71 6.90
CA PHE A 308 -26.94 -18.04 6.56
C PHE A 308 -25.88 -18.02 5.44
N GLU A 309 -25.25 -16.87 5.21
CA GLU A 309 -24.13 -16.75 4.28
C GLU A 309 -22.83 -17.20 4.95
N GLN A 310 -22.28 -18.33 4.49
CA GLN A 310 -20.93 -18.72 4.83
C GLN A 310 -20.11 -18.87 3.54
N GLN A 311 -19.01 -18.13 3.47
CA GLN A 311 -18.01 -18.34 2.43
C GLN A 311 -17.25 -19.63 2.76
N ILE A 312 -17.30 -20.60 1.85
CA ILE A 312 -16.56 -21.87 1.99
C ILE A 312 -15.33 -21.81 1.08
N PHE A 313 -14.18 -22.15 1.65
CA PHE A 313 -12.92 -22.20 0.91
C PHE A 313 -12.58 -23.62 0.46
N PRO A 314 -12.00 -23.81 -0.73
CA PRO A 314 -11.39 -25.08 -1.10
C PRO A 314 -10.33 -25.50 -0.06
N GLY A 315 -10.57 -26.59 0.66
CA GLY A 315 -9.68 -27.10 1.71
C GLY A 315 -10.07 -26.78 3.15
N GLN A 316 -11.12 -25.97 3.36
CA GLN A 316 -11.71 -25.76 4.69
C GLN A 316 -12.40 -27.04 5.15
N LEU A 317 -12.02 -27.56 6.33
CA LEU A 317 -12.75 -28.64 6.99
C LEU A 317 -14.09 -28.08 7.48
N LEU A 318 -15.19 -28.65 6.99
CA LEU A 318 -16.56 -28.37 7.41
C LEU A 318 -16.87 -29.04 8.75
#